data_AF-A0A441D369-F1
#
_entry.id   AF-A0A441D369-F1
#
_cell.length_a   1.000
_cell.length_b   1.000
_cell.length_c   1.000
_cell.angle_alpha   90.00
_cell.angle_beta   90.00
_cell.angle_gamma   90.00
#
_symmetry.space_group_name_H-M   'P 1'
#
loop_
_entity.id
_entity.type
_entity.pdbx_description
1 polymer ?
#
loop_
_entity_poly.entity_id
_entity_poly.type
_entity_poly.pdbx_seq_one_letter_code
_entity_poly.pdbx_strand_id
1 'polypeptide(L)'
;MAIKVSESLAATGSTGELVLKGGFVSVQGTWAGTINVEVDPTGASSWSNISDITGSALAFTGNFNLAIDNGAPVKTRVKFTRTSGTAVVVLIGE
;
A
#
# COMPACT_ATOMS: atom_id res chain seq x y z
N MET A 1 -16.18 11.76 2.62
CA MET A 1 -15.58 12.19 1.34
C MET A 1 -14.29 11.41 1.24
N ALA A 2 -14.22 10.43 0.32
CA ALA A 2 -13.07 9.52 0.28
C ALA A 2 -11.81 10.28 -0.15
N ILE A 3 -10.73 10.15 0.63
CA ILE A 3 -9.43 10.74 0.30
C ILE A 3 -8.64 9.68 -0.49
N LYS A 4 -8.08 10.08 -1.63
CA LYS A 4 -7.42 9.17 -2.58
C LYS A 4 -6.02 9.65 -2.96
N VAL A 5 -5.07 8.73 -2.94
CA VAL A 5 -3.74 8.87 -3.57
C VAL A 5 -3.66 7.86 -4.71
N SER A 6 -3.21 8.30 -5.88
CA SER A 6 -3.06 7.45 -7.06
C SER A 6 -1.72 7.73 -7.69
N GLU A 7 -0.92 6.69 -7.88
CA GLU A 7 0.41 6.81 -8.48
C GLU A 7 0.66 5.73 -9.51
N SER A 8 1.26 6.12 -10.63
CA SER A 8 1.80 5.20 -11.62
C SER A 8 3.26 4.95 -11.30
N LEU A 9 3.55 3.77 -10.76
CA LEU A 9 4.88 3.37 -10.34
C LEU A 9 5.56 2.56 -11.47
N ALA A 10 6.51 3.21 -12.14
CA ALA A 10 7.35 2.59 -13.18
C ALA A 10 8.74 2.17 -12.66
N ALA A 11 9.02 2.44 -11.37
CA ALA A 11 10.27 2.09 -10.67
C ALA A 11 9.96 1.68 -9.23
N THR A 12 10.90 1.00 -8.57
CA THR A 12 10.82 0.70 -7.13
C THR A 12 10.67 2.00 -6.34
N GLY A 13 9.73 2.04 -5.41
CA GLY A 13 9.40 3.27 -4.68
C GLY A 13 8.25 3.06 -3.70
N SER A 14 7.60 4.14 -3.31
CA SER A 14 6.40 4.09 -2.48
C SER A 14 5.42 5.15 -2.95
N THR A 15 4.13 4.89 -2.76
CA THR A 15 3.11 5.91 -2.97
C THR A 15 3.24 7.04 -1.95
N GLY A 16 2.58 8.15 -2.21
CA GLY A 16 2.17 9.10 -1.18
C GLY A 16 1.42 8.41 -0.04
N GLU A 17 1.44 9.06 1.12
CA GLU A 17 0.83 8.57 2.35
C GLU A 17 -0.58 9.11 2.54
N LEU A 18 -1.42 8.33 3.22
CA LEU A 18 -2.72 8.75 3.72
C LEU A 18 -2.88 8.32 5.18
N VAL A 19 -3.43 9.20 6.01
CA VAL A 19 -3.89 8.81 7.35
C VAL A 19 -5.27 8.20 7.19
N LEU A 20 -5.38 6.89 7.43
CA LEU A 20 -6.65 6.17 7.31
C LEU A 20 -6.81 5.13 8.41
N LYS A 21 -8.04 5.03 8.93
CA LYS A 21 -8.46 3.94 9.82
C LYS A 21 -8.87 2.71 9.01
N GLY A 22 -9.64 2.94 7.96
CA GLY A 22 -10.09 1.91 7.03
C GLY A 22 -10.09 2.42 5.60
N GLY A 23 -10.17 1.49 4.65
CA GLY A 23 -10.17 1.82 3.22
C GLY A 23 -9.76 0.65 2.35
N PHE A 24 -9.18 0.94 1.19
CA PHE A 24 -8.70 -0.09 0.28
C PHE A 24 -7.49 0.35 -0.55
N VAL A 25 -6.68 -0.64 -0.92
CA VAL A 25 -5.64 -0.55 -1.94
C VAL A 25 -6.13 -1.24 -3.20
N SER A 26 -6.00 -0.58 -4.35
CA SER A 26 -6.16 -1.19 -5.66
C SER A 26 -4.85 -1.12 -6.43
N VAL A 27 -4.40 -2.25 -6.95
CA VAL A 27 -3.22 -2.34 -7.80
C VAL A 27 -3.61 -2.93 -9.14
N GLN A 28 -3.27 -2.22 -10.21
CA GLN A 28 -3.59 -2.59 -11.58
C GLN A 28 -2.38 -2.40 -12.51
N GLY A 29 -2.32 -3.15 -13.61
CA GLY A 29 -1.32 -2.98 -14.66
C GLY A 29 -0.66 -4.27 -15.11
N THR A 30 0.43 -4.14 -15.86
CA THR A 30 1.30 -5.24 -16.30
C THR A 30 2.67 -5.06 -15.68
N TRP A 31 2.94 -5.79 -14.59
CA TRP A 31 4.16 -5.65 -13.79
C TRP A 31 4.57 -6.99 -13.17
N ALA A 32 5.84 -7.07 -12.78
CA ALA A 32 6.39 -8.15 -11.97
C ALA A 32 7.22 -7.55 -10.83
N GLY A 33 7.08 -8.09 -9.63
CA GLY A 33 7.73 -7.59 -8.42
C GLY A 33 6.91 -7.89 -7.17
N THR A 34 7.16 -7.17 -6.08
CA THR A 34 6.40 -7.30 -4.82
C THR A 34 5.85 -5.95 -4.39
N ILE A 35 4.60 -5.93 -3.93
CA ILE A 35 4.03 -4.77 -3.24
C ILE A 35 3.79 -5.12 -1.77
N ASN A 36 4.14 -4.22 -0.86
CA ASN A 36 3.79 -4.30 0.55
C ASN A 36 2.97 -3.07 0.95
N VAL A 37 1.96 -3.27 1.81
CA VAL A 37 1.31 -2.15 2.49
C VAL A 37 2.11 -1.83 3.75
N GLU A 38 2.50 -0.57 3.91
CA GLU A 38 3.29 -0.10 5.04
C GLU A 38 2.49 0.91 5.87
N VAL A 39 2.66 0.84 7.18
CA VAL A 39 2.06 1.76 8.16
C VAL A 39 3.14 2.42 9.01
N ASP A 40 2.90 3.67 9.42
CA ASP A 40 3.67 4.39 10.43
C ASP A 40 2.71 4.78 11.58
N PRO A 41 2.60 3.94 12.62
CA PRO A 41 1.70 4.18 13.75
C PRO A 41 2.17 5.35 14.63
N THR A 42 3.42 5.76 14.51
CA THR A 42 4.02 6.80 15.36
C THR A 42 4.01 8.18 14.74
N GLY A 43 3.81 8.27 13.42
CA GLY A 43 4.00 9.49 12.65
C GLY A 43 5.47 9.94 12.53
N ALA A 44 6.42 9.13 13.00
CA ALA A 44 7.86 9.45 13.01
C ALA A 44 8.56 9.15 11.67
N SER A 45 7.81 8.86 10.60
CA SER A 45 8.31 8.37 9.32
C SER A 45 9.05 7.03 9.42
N SER A 46 8.66 6.20 10.40
CA SER A 46 9.14 4.84 10.58
C SER A 46 8.08 3.86 10.08
N TRP A 47 8.37 3.21 8.95
CA TRP A 47 7.40 2.41 8.21
C TRP A 47 7.59 0.93 8.48
N SER A 48 6.50 0.24 8.82
CA SER A 48 6.46 -1.21 9.02
C SER A 48 5.45 -1.84 8.07
N ASN A 49 5.76 -3.01 7.52
CA ASN A 49 4.79 -3.75 6.72
C ASN A 49 3.61 -4.18 7.61
N ILE A 50 2.40 -4.15 7.04
CA ILE A 50 1.26 -4.87 7.64
C ILE A 50 1.56 -6.37 7.55
N SER A 51 1.26 -7.09 8.63
CA SER A 51 1.43 -8.55 8.69
C SER A 51 0.10 -9.29 8.52
N ASP A 52 0.18 -10.49 7.95
CA ASP A 52 -0.91 -11.47 7.98
C ASP A 52 -1.09 -12.10 9.38
N ILE A 53 -2.04 -13.03 9.50
CA ILE A 53 -2.35 -13.70 10.77
C ILE A 53 -1.17 -14.51 11.32
N THR A 54 -0.26 -14.92 10.45
CA THR A 54 0.93 -15.70 10.81
C THR A 54 2.11 -14.81 11.24
N GLY A 55 1.93 -13.48 11.17
CA GLY A 55 2.95 -12.49 11.48
C GLY A 55 3.86 -12.13 10.29
N SER A 56 3.60 -12.70 9.11
CA SER A 56 4.41 -12.47 7.92
C SER A 56 3.97 -11.21 7.18
N ALA A 57 4.90 -10.45 6.61
CA ALA A 57 4.56 -9.26 5.84
C ALA A 57 3.61 -9.58 4.66
N LEU A 58 2.58 -8.76 4.47
CA LEU A 58 1.68 -8.85 3.34
C LEU A 58 2.40 -8.41 2.06
N ALA A 59 2.71 -9.39 1.22
CA ALA A 59 3.42 -9.23 -0.05
C ALA A 59 2.57 -9.76 -1.20
N PHE A 60 2.34 -8.94 -2.22
CA PHE A 60 1.51 -9.33 -3.38
C PHE A 60 2.30 -9.29 -4.67
N THR A 61 1.99 -10.23 -5.56
CA THR A 61 2.51 -10.35 -6.93
C THR A 61 1.32 -10.34 -7.89
N GLY A 62 1.17 -9.27 -8.68
CA GLY A 62 0.07 -9.12 -9.65
C GLY A 62 -1.06 -8.20 -9.18
N ASN A 63 -2.16 -8.13 -9.94
CA ASN A 63 -3.23 -7.16 -9.68
C ASN A 63 -4.15 -7.64 -8.54
N PHE A 64 -4.52 -6.73 -7.65
CA PHE A 64 -5.36 -7.05 -6.49
C PHE A 64 -6.13 -5.83 -5.98
N ASN A 65 -7.19 -6.12 -5.22
CA ASN A 65 -7.84 -5.15 -4.35
C ASN A 65 -7.78 -5.69 -2.92
N LEU A 66 -7.26 -4.89 -1.99
CA LEU A 66 -7.11 -5.26 -0.59
C LEU A 66 -7.84 -4.25 0.30
N ALA A 67 -8.72 -4.73 1.17
CA ALA A 67 -9.29 -3.91 2.23
C ALA A 67 -8.25 -3.64 3.32
N ILE A 68 -8.23 -2.42 3.84
CA ILE A 68 -7.41 -2.02 4.99
C ILE A 68 -8.34 -1.76 6.16
N ASP A 69 -7.99 -2.33 7.33
CA ASP A 69 -8.51 -1.93 8.63
C ASP A 69 -7.33 -1.88 9.60
N ASN A 70 -6.91 -0.66 9.93
CA ASN A 70 -5.81 -0.39 10.86
C ASN A 70 -6.30 -0.35 12.32
N GLY A 71 -7.60 -0.46 12.59
CA GLY A 71 -8.21 -0.29 13.92
C GLY A 71 -8.21 1.15 14.45
N ALA A 72 -7.22 1.97 14.08
CA ALA A 72 -7.10 3.39 14.38
C ALA A 72 -6.58 4.17 13.15
N PRO A 73 -6.79 5.50 13.07
CA PRO A 73 -6.20 6.32 12.02
C PRO A 73 -4.67 6.28 12.07
N VAL A 74 -4.04 5.73 11.04
CA VAL A 74 -2.58 5.58 10.95
C VAL A 74 -2.10 5.98 9.55
N LYS A 75 -0.91 6.57 9.47
CA LYS A 75 -0.26 6.85 8.18
C LYS A 75 -0.03 5.55 7.45
N THR A 76 -0.55 5.44 6.23
CA THR A 76 -0.48 4.25 5.39
C THR A 76 0.06 4.64 4.04
N ARG A 77 0.96 3.81 3.48
CA ARG A 77 1.44 3.93 2.11
C ARG A 77 1.61 2.55 1.50
N VAL A 78 1.86 2.51 0.21
CA VAL A 78 2.14 1.27 -0.50
C VAL A 78 3.57 1.31 -1.03
N LYS A 79 4.38 0.34 -0.64
CA LYS A 79 5.75 0.18 -1.12
C LYS A 79 5.79 -0.81 -2.27
N PHE A 80 6.38 -0.38 -3.37
CA PHE A 80 6.51 -1.16 -4.60
C PHE A 80 7.96 -1.52 -4.84
N THR A 81 8.23 -2.82 -4.96
CA THR A 81 9.51 -3.38 -5.40
C THR A 81 9.33 -3.97 -6.79
N ARG A 82 10.02 -3.42 -7.79
CA ARG A 82 9.81 -3.77 -9.19
C ARG A 82 10.92 -4.67 -9.72
N THR A 83 10.54 -5.66 -10.50
CA THR A 83 11.41 -6.37 -11.44
C THR A 83 11.16 -5.91 -12.88
N SER A 84 9.90 -5.76 -13.32
CA SER A 84 9.56 -5.25 -14.66
C SER A 84 8.15 -4.63 -14.72
N GLY A 85 7.85 -3.94 -15.84
CA GLY A 85 6.51 -3.37 -16.12
C GLY A 85 6.16 -2.13 -15.31
N THR A 86 4.86 -1.81 -15.23
CA THR A 86 4.32 -0.62 -14.55
C THR A 86 3.06 -0.99 -13.78
N ALA A 87 2.94 -0.50 -12.54
CA ALA A 87 1.75 -0.65 -11.72
C ALA A 87 1.11 0.72 -11.49
N VAL A 88 -0.22 0.78 -11.55
CA VAL A 88 -1.01 1.89 -11.01
C VAL A 88 -1.52 1.45 -9.65
N VAL A 89 -1.11 2.16 -8.62
CA VAL A 89 -1.51 1.91 -7.24
C VAL A 89 -2.43 3.04 -6.79
N VAL A 90 -3.57 2.66 -6.24
CA VAL A 90 -4.55 3.59 -5.69
C VAL A 90 -4.82 3.23 -4.24
N LEU A 91 -4.58 4.18 -3.34
CA LEU A 91 -4.91 4.10 -1.93
C LEU A 91 -6.13 4.99 -1.66
N ILE A 92 -7.18 4.44 -1.07
CA ILE A 92 -8.44 5.14 -0.81
C ILE A 92 -8.81 4.96 0.66
N GLY A 93 -9.01 6.06 1.38
CA GLY A 93 -9.54 6.08 2.75
C GLY A 93 -11.04 6.34 2.79
N GLU A 94 -11.73 5.69 3.74
CA GLU A 94 -13.17 5.87 4.02
C GLU A 94 -13.47 7.05 4.96
#